data_AF-A0A7C7I0E7-F1
#
_entry.id   AF-A0A7C7I0E7-F1
#
_cell.length_a   1.000
_cell.length_b   1.000
_cell.length_c   1.000
_cell.angle_alpha   90.00
_cell.angle_beta   90.00
_cell.angle_gamma   90.00
#
_symmetry.space_group_name_H-M   'P 1'
#
loop_
_entity.id
_entity.type
_entity.pdbx_description
1 polymer ?
#
loop_
_entity_poly.entity_id
_entity_poly.type
_entity_poly.pdbx_seq_one_letter_code
_entity_poly.pdbx_strand_id
1 'polypeptide(L)'
;TIVVFDRIRENMHKKGARKRKPVDLINQSINETLPRTILTSGTTLAVLLALLILGGPVISDFTVVLILGVIIGTYSSIFVASPALIEIQNRWGLGKAGEKKKRPQPATV
;
A
#
# COMPACT_ATOMS: atom_id res chain seq x y z
N THR A 1 1.82 2.80 6.53
CA THR A 1 3.20 2.44 6.11
C THR A 1 3.71 1.15 6.74
N ILE A 2 3.67 0.96 8.07
CA ILE A 2 4.26 -0.22 8.75
C ILE A 2 3.70 -1.55 8.22
N VAL A 3 2.37 -1.70 8.18
CA VAL A 3 1.70 -2.94 7.74
C VAL A 3 2.01 -3.27 6.27
N VAL A 4 2.09 -2.24 5.42
CA VAL A 4 2.38 -2.39 3.98
C VAL A 4 3.83 -2.85 3.79
N PHE A 5 4.78 -2.21 4.48
CA PHE A 5 6.19 -2.62 4.45
C PHE A 5 6.44 -4.01 5.00
N ASP A 6 5.77 -4.38 6.10
CA ASP A 6 5.86 -5.72 6.67
C ASP A 6 5.37 -6.77 5.67
N ARG A 7 4.26 -6.49 4.99
CA ARG A 7 3.72 -7.41 3.98
C ARG A 7 4.58 -7.51 2.73
N ILE A 8 5.23 -6.43 2.31
CA ILE A 8 6.20 -6.46 1.21
C ILE A 8 7.40 -7.33 1.59
N ARG A 9 7.93 -7.16 2.80
CA ARG A 9 9.04 -7.99 3.32
C ARG A 9 8.64 -9.47 3.39
N GLU A 10 7.43 -9.78 3.84
CA GLU A 10 6.93 -11.15 3.90
C GLU A 10 6.81 -11.76 2.50
N ASN A 11 6.22 -11.04 1.54
CA ASN A 11 6.08 -11.51 0.16
C ASN A 11 7.43 -11.62 -0.58
N MET A 12 8.45 -10.85 -0.19
CA MET A 12 9.83 -11.00 -0.68
C MET A 12 10.58 -12.20 -0.06
N HIS A 13 10.25 -12.60 1.17
CA HIS A 13 10.89 -13.75 1.83
C HIS A 13 10.20 -15.10 1.56
N LYS A 14 9.03 -15.12 0.92
CA LYS A 14 8.36 -16.37 0.51
C LYS A 14 9.20 -17.16 -0.51
N LYS A 15 9.28 -18.49 -0.34
CA LYS A 15 9.98 -19.39 -1.27
C LYS A 15 9.46 -19.18 -2.70
N GLY A 16 10.36 -18.83 -3.63
CA GLY A 16 10.02 -18.55 -5.03
C GLY A 16 9.87 -17.07 -5.40
N ALA A 17 9.99 -16.14 -4.44
CA ALA A 17 9.95 -14.69 -4.69
C ALA A 17 11.04 -14.21 -5.67
N ARG A 18 12.22 -14.87 -5.70
CA ARG A 18 13.27 -14.61 -6.70
C ARG A 18 12.86 -14.86 -8.16
N LYS A 19 11.76 -15.60 -8.41
CA LYS A 19 11.25 -15.89 -9.77
C LYS A 19 10.13 -14.95 -10.21
N ARG A 20 9.56 -14.14 -9.31
CA ARG A 20 8.48 -13.20 -9.63
C ARG A 20 9.03 -11.80 -9.85
N LYS A 21 8.36 -11.01 -10.70
CA LYS A 21 8.72 -9.60 -10.88
C LYS A 21 8.44 -8.88 -9.56
N PRO A 22 9.35 -8.03 -9.07
CA PRO A 22 9.12 -7.30 -7.82
C PRO A 22 7.88 -6.40 -7.85
N VAL A 23 7.53 -5.88 -9.04
CA VAL A 23 6.29 -5.11 -9.27
C VAL A 23 5.04 -5.94 -8.95
N ASP A 24 5.03 -7.22 -9.32
CA ASP A 24 3.89 -8.11 -9.04
C ASP A 24 3.75 -8.41 -7.54
N LEU A 25 4.89 -8.53 -6.84
CA LEU A 25 4.91 -8.74 -5.39
C LEU A 25 4.41 -7.51 -4.64
N ILE A 26 4.81 -6.31 -5.07
CA ILE A 26 4.35 -5.04 -4.48
C ILE A 26 2.85 -4.87 -4.71
N ASN A 27 2.36 -5.09 -5.94
CA ASN A 27 0.93 -5.02 -6.25
C ASN A 27 0.11 -6.02 -5.41
N GLN A 28 0.62 -7.24 -5.24
CA GLN A 28 0.01 -8.24 -4.37
C GLN A 28 -0.02 -7.78 -2.90
N SER A 29 1.10 -7.27 -2.36
CA SER A 29 1.15 -6.78 -0.98
C SER A 29 0.21 -5.60 -0.74
N ILE A 30 0.05 -4.71 -1.71
CA ILE A 30 -0.90 -3.59 -1.62
C ILE A 30 -2.33 -4.11 -1.59
N ASN A 31 -2.70 -5.02 -2.50
CA ASN A 31 -4.05 -5.61 -2.50
C ASN A 31 -4.37 -6.39 -1.22
N GLU A 32 -3.39 -7.08 -0.62
CA GLU A 32 -3.59 -7.81 0.63
C GLU A 32 -3.75 -6.88 1.84
N THR A 33 -3.15 -5.69 1.81
CA THR A 33 -3.19 -4.73 2.94
C THR A 33 -4.29 -3.68 2.80
N LEU A 34 -4.71 -3.38 1.57
CA LEU A 34 -5.74 -2.39 1.22
C LEU A 34 -7.01 -2.50 2.07
N PRO A 35 -7.68 -3.68 2.18
CA PRO A 35 -8.92 -3.80 2.93
C PRO A 35 -8.76 -3.39 4.40
N ARG A 36 -7.67 -3.79 5.03
CA ARG A 36 -7.39 -3.45 6.43
C ARG A 36 -7.15 -1.96 6.59
N THR A 37 -6.32 -1.36 5.72
CA THR A 37 -6.09 0.10 5.74
C THR A 37 -7.39 0.87 5.55
N ILE A 38 -8.18 0.55 4.52
CA ILE A 38 -9.45 1.21 4.23
C ILE A 38 -10.43 1.08 5.39
N LEU A 39 -10.55 -0.11 5.99
CA LEU A 39 -11.45 -0.32 7.13
C LEU A 39 -11.01 0.50 8.34
N THR A 40 -9.72 0.49 8.69
CA THR A 40 -9.21 1.26 9.84
C THR A 40 -9.28 2.78 9.63
N SER A 41 -8.91 3.28 8.44
CA SER A 41 -9.03 4.70 8.12
C SER A 41 -10.49 5.13 8.00
N GLY A 42 -11.36 4.27 7.47
CA GLY A 42 -12.79 4.54 7.33
C GLY A 42 -13.51 4.61 8.68
N THR A 43 -13.24 3.67 9.58
CA THR A 43 -13.85 3.70 10.93
C THR A 43 -13.33 4.86 11.76
N THR A 44 -12.04 5.19 11.68
CA THR A 44 -11.50 6.39 12.33
C THR A 44 -12.10 7.67 11.78
N LEU A 45 -12.24 7.80 10.45
CA LEU A 45 -12.95 8.94 9.85
C LEU A 45 -14.41 9.02 10.29
N ALA A 46 -15.12 7.90 10.41
CA ALA A 46 -16.50 7.89 10.90
C ALA A 46 -16.60 8.43 12.35
N VAL A 47 -15.69 8.02 13.23
CA VAL A 47 -15.61 8.54 14.62
C VAL A 47 -15.27 10.03 14.63
N LEU A 48 -14.30 10.46 13.82
CA LEU A 48 -13.91 11.87 13.74
C LEU A 48 -15.05 12.74 13.17
N LEU A 49 -15.81 12.25 12.21
CA LEU A 49 -17.00 12.96 11.70
C LEU A 49 -18.07 13.10 12.78
N ALA A 50 -18.31 12.05 13.57
CA ALA A 50 -19.22 12.14 14.71
C ALA A 50 -18.74 13.18 15.74
N LEU A 51 -17.43 13.21 16.05
CA LEU A 51 -16.85 14.21 16.96
C LEU A 51 -16.90 15.63 16.38
N LEU A 52 -16.78 15.80 15.07
CA LEU A 52 -16.88 17.12 14.44
C LEU A 52 -18.29 17.70 14.55
N ILE A 53 -19.32 16.85 14.42
CA ILE A 53 -20.74 17.27 14.46
C ILE A 53 -21.26 17.36 15.90
N LEU A 54 -20.89 16.41 16.77
CA LEU A 54 -21.47 16.24 18.11
C LEU A 54 -20.54 16.66 19.25
N GLY A 55 -19.26 16.90 18.98
CA GLY A 55 -18.23 17.11 20.01
C GLY A 55 -18.18 18.51 20.61
N GLY A 56 -18.81 19.50 19.96
CA GLY A 56 -18.83 20.89 20.43
C GLY A 56 -17.55 21.69 20.11
N PRO A 57 -17.51 22.98 20.47
CA PRO A 57 -16.54 23.95 19.93
C PRO A 57 -15.10 23.67 20.35
N VAL A 58 -14.90 23.15 21.56
CA VAL A 58 -13.57 22.98 22.16
C VAL A 58 -12.74 21.90 21.45
N ILE A 59 -13.39 20.83 20.95
CA ILE A 59 -12.70 19.72 20.28
C ILE A 59 -12.84 19.74 18.76
N SER A 60 -13.65 20.65 18.21
CA SER A 60 -13.86 20.79 16.76
C SER A 60 -12.53 21.07 16.04
N ASP A 61 -11.77 22.07 16.51
CA ASP A 61 -10.50 22.47 15.90
C ASP A 61 -9.48 21.32 15.90
N PHE A 62 -9.41 20.57 17.00
CA PHE A 62 -8.56 19.39 17.11
C PHE A 62 -9.01 18.27 16.16
N THR A 63 -10.31 18.04 16.06
CA THR A 63 -10.89 16.99 15.20
C THR A 63 -10.63 17.27 13.72
N VAL A 64 -10.70 18.53 13.29
CA VAL A 64 -10.35 18.94 11.91
C VAL A 64 -8.91 18.59 11.58
N VAL A 65 -7.96 18.88 12.49
CA VAL A 65 -6.55 18.54 12.32
C VAL A 65 -6.35 17.03 12.21
N LEU A 66 -7.04 16.24 13.06
CA LEU A 66 -6.99 14.78 13.00
C LEU A 66 -7.54 14.21 11.68
N ILE A 67 -8.66 14.74 11.18
CA ILE A 67 -9.22 14.32 9.89
C ILE A 67 -8.20 14.55 8.77
N LEU A 68 -7.59 15.73 8.74
CA LEU A 68 -6.55 16.06 7.74
C LEU A 68 -5.36 15.10 7.85
N GLY A 69 -4.91 14.83 9.08
CA GLY A 69 -3.82 13.89 9.36
C GLY A 69 -4.12 12.46 8.91
N VAL A 70 -5.34 11.97 9.14
CA VAL A 70 -5.77 10.63 8.70
C VAL A 70 -5.83 10.57 7.17
N ILE A 71 -6.38 11.57 6.49
CA ILE A 71 -6.46 11.60 5.02
C ILE A 71 -5.05 11.58 4.41
N ILE A 72 -4.18 12.49 4.84
CA ILE A 72 -2.80 12.60 4.34
C ILE A 72 -2.01 11.32 4.68
N GLY A 73 -2.13 10.82 5.92
CA GLY A 73 -1.42 9.63 6.38
C GLY A 73 -1.86 8.36 5.67
N THR A 74 -3.14 8.22 5.36
CA THR A 74 -3.70 7.06 4.64
C THR A 74 -3.26 7.09 3.17
N TYR A 75 -3.37 8.24 2.51
CA TYR A 75 -2.92 8.41 1.12
C TYR A 75 -1.41 8.18 0.99
N SER A 76 -0.62 8.86 1.84
CA SER A 76 0.85 8.72 1.87
C SER A 76 1.28 7.28 2.12
N SER A 77 0.61 6.57 3.03
CA SER A 77 0.93 5.18 3.36
C SER A 77 0.80 4.20 2.19
N ILE A 78 -0.11 4.46 1.25
CA ILE A 78 -0.40 3.57 0.11
C ILE A 78 0.41 4.01 -1.11
N PHE A 79 0.41 5.32 -1.42
CA PHE A 79 0.97 5.85 -2.66
C PHE A 79 2.47 6.15 -2.60
N VAL A 80 3.07 6.37 -1.41
CA VAL A 80 4.52 6.59 -1.28
C VAL A 80 5.29 5.27 -1.19
N ALA A 81 4.65 4.21 -0.68
CA ALA A 81 5.29 2.90 -0.50
C ALA A 81 5.67 2.23 -1.84
N SER A 82 4.81 2.31 -2.86
CA SER A 82 5.06 1.70 -4.18
C SER A 82 6.27 2.30 -4.92
N PRO A 83 6.38 3.63 -5.11
CA PRO A 83 7.53 4.25 -5.79
C PRO A 83 8.80 4.17 -4.96
N ALA A 84 8.74 4.29 -3.63
CA ALA A 84 9.92 4.17 -2.77
C ALA A 84 10.59 2.79 -2.89
N LEU A 85 9.80 1.72 -3.06
CA LEU A 85 10.32 0.37 -3.27
C LEU A 85 10.86 0.13 -4.67
N ILE A 86 10.23 0.71 -5.69
CA ILE A 86 10.74 0.67 -7.06
C ILE A 86 12.10 1.38 -7.12
N GLU A 87 12.25 2.54 -6.46
CA GLU A 87 13.51 3.28 -6.39
C GLU A 87 14.60 2.50 -5.63
N ILE A 88 14.26 1.84 -4.52
CA ILE A 88 15.20 0.95 -3.80
C ILE A 88 15.62 -0.23 -4.68
N GLN A 89 14.69 -0.84 -5.42
CA GLN A 89 15.00 -1.91 -6.36
C GLN A 89 15.93 -1.43 -7.50
N ASN A 90 15.72 -0.20 -7.98
CA ASN A 90 16.51 0.40 -9.05
C ASN A 90 17.94 0.75 -8.57
N ARG A 91 18.08 1.22 -7.32
CA ARG A 91 19.36 1.62 -6.72
C ARG A 91 20.19 0.46 -6.17
N TRP A 92 19.56 -0.61 -5.69
CA TRP A 92 20.24 -1.75 -5.04
C TRP A 92 20.32 -3.02 -5.90
N GLY A 93 19.99 -2.95 -7.19
CA GLY A 93 20.42 -3.95 -8.18
C GLY A 93 20.06 -5.41 -7.88
N LEU A 94 19.00 -5.69 -7.12
CA LEU A 94 18.52 -7.06 -6.88
C LEU A 94 17.65 -7.55 -8.05
N GLY A 95 18.36 -7.84 -9.14
CA GLY A 95 17.93 -8.82 -10.14
C GLY A 95 17.00 -8.30 -11.23
N LYS A 96 17.58 -8.10 -12.42
CA LYS A 96 16.88 -8.32 -13.69
C LYS A 96 16.29 -9.74 -13.70
N ALA A 97 15.09 -9.92 -13.19
CA ALA A 97 14.35 -11.17 -13.28
C ALA A 97 12.93 -10.87 -13.77
N GLY A 98 12.76 -10.85 -15.10
CA GLY A 98 11.40 -10.78 -15.64
C GLY A 98 11.22 -10.35 -17.09
N GLU A 99 12.27 -10.01 -17.83
CA GLU A 99 12.12 -9.62 -19.24
C GLU A 99 12.21 -10.80 -20.24
N LYS A 100 11.91 -12.03 -19.82
CA LYS A 100 11.78 -13.15 -20.77
C LYS A 100 10.52 -13.96 -20.52
N LYS A 101 9.49 -13.71 -21.33
CA LYS A 101 9.12 -14.54 -22.51
C LYS A 101 7.67 -14.27 -22.90
N LYS A 102 7.44 -13.37 -23.88
CA LYS A 102 6.28 -13.51 -24.78
C LYS A 102 6.45 -14.88 -25.44
N ARG A 103 5.66 -15.88 -25.05
CA ARG A 103 5.52 -17.11 -25.84
C ARG A 103 4.40 -16.85 -26.86
N PRO A 104 4.65 -16.93 -28.17
CA PRO A 104 3.59 -16.87 -29.16
C PRO A 104 2.64 -18.05 -28.92
N GLN A 105 1.34 -17.75 -28.90
CA GLN A 105 0.28 -18.75 -28.86
C GLN A 105 0.39 -19.62 -30.13
N PRO A 106 0.50 -20.95 -30.04
CA PRO A 106 0.42 -21.77 -31.23
C PRO A 106 -1.02 -21.71 -31.74
N ALA A 107 -1.16 -21.30 -33.00
CA ALA A 107 -2.43 -21.35 -33.72
C ALA A 107 -2.93 -22.79 -33.77
N THR A 108 -4.20 -22.95 -33.41
CA THR A 108 -5.00 -24.15 -33.63
C THR A 108 -5.08 -24.42 -35.13
N VAL A 109 -4.63 -25.61 -35.57
CA VAL A 109 -5.22 -26.38 -36.67
C VAL A 109 -5.03 -27.85 -36.35
#